data_AF-A0A6A6DDX3-F1
#
_entry.id   AF-A0A6A6DDX3-F1
#
_cell.length_a   1.000
_cell.length_b   1.000
_cell.length_c   1.000
_cell.angle_alpha   90.00
_cell.angle_beta   90.00
_cell.angle_gamma   90.00
#
_symmetry.space_group_name_H-M   'P 1'
#
loop_
_entity.id
_entity.type
_entity.pdbx_description
1 polymer ?
#
loop_
_entity_poly.entity_id
_entity_poly.type
_entity_poly.pdbx_seq_one_letter_code
_entity_poly.pdbx_strand_id
1 'polypeptide(L)'
;MPPHSSHILQPLDVGCFSLLKTAYRRQVEKLIHNRFNYITKIEFLPAFRDAFNASITEKNIQRSFRGAGLVPFDLDEVISKLDV
;
A
#
# COMPACT_ATOMS: atom_id res chain seq x y z
N MET A 1 -8.63 -16.99 7.54
CA MET A 1 -7.69 -16.28 8.45
C MET A 1 -8.38 -16.08 9.79
N PRO A 2 -7.63 -16.06 10.91
CA PRO A 2 -8.18 -15.70 12.21
C PRO A 2 -8.91 -14.34 12.16
N PRO A 3 -9.92 -14.11 13.02
CA PRO A 3 -10.51 -12.79 13.19
C PRO A 3 -9.43 -11.75 13.56
N HIS A 4 -9.62 -10.51 13.09
CA HIS A 4 -8.74 -9.36 13.39
C HIS A 4 -7.28 -9.47 12.92
N SER A 5 -6.92 -10.45 12.10
CA SER A 5 -5.54 -10.65 11.62
C SER A 5 -5.22 -10.01 10.26
N SER A 6 -6.14 -9.23 9.67
CA SER A 6 -5.97 -8.70 8.31
C SER A 6 -4.71 -7.83 8.17
N HIS A 7 -4.47 -6.97 9.14
CA HIS A 7 -3.31 -6.07 9.20
C HIS A 7 -1.94 -6.78 9.27
N ILE A 8 -1.92 -8.10 9.50
CA ILE A 8 -0.70 -8.91 9.64
C ILE A 8 -0.60 -9.93 8.51
N LEU A 9 -1.72 -10.59 8.15
CA LEU A 9 -1.72 -11.71 7.22
C LEU A 9 -2.11 -11.31 5.80
N GLN A 10 -2.69 -10.13 5.57
CA GLN A 10 -3.05 -9.70 4.23
C GLN A 10 -1.94 -8.86 3.61
N PRO A 11 -1.30 -9.32 2.51
CA PRO A 11 -0.24 -8.56 1.84
C PRO A 11 -0.67 -7.14 1.45
N LEU A 12 -1.93 -6.96 1.06
CA LEU A 12 -2.45 -5.65 0.69
C LEU A 12 -2.39 -4.66 1.86
N ASP A 13 -2.79 -5.09 3.06
CA ASP A 13 -2.78 -4.26 4.27
C ASP A 13 -1.36 -4.08 4.82
N VAL A 14 -0.52 -5.11 4.75
CA VAL A 14 0.86 -5.10 5.25
C VAL A 14 1.76 -4.13 4.46
N GLY A 15 1.57 -4.02 3.14
CA GLY A 15 2.49 -3.26 2.29
C GLY A 15 1.84 -2.45 1.16
N CYS A 16 1.03 -3.07 0.30
CA CYS A 16 0.58 -2.41 -0.92
C CYS A 16 -0.20 -1.12 -0.66
N PHE A 17 -1.10 -1.11 0.33
CA PHE A 17 -1.91 0.07 0.64
C PHE A 17 -1.12 1.20 1.27
N SER A 18 -0.09 0.93 2.08
CA SER A 18 0.76 1.99 2.65
C SER A 18 1.59 2.67 1.55
N LEU A 19 2.12 1.89 0.61
CA LEU A 19 2.83 2.38 -0.57
C LEU A 19 1.91 3.18 -1.50
N LEU A 20 0.69 2.69 -1.74
CA LEU A 20 -0.30 3.38 -2.56
C LEU A 20 -0.72 4.72 -1.94
N LYS A 21 -1.01 4.75 -0.63
CA LYS A 21 -1.31 6.00 0.10
C LYS A 21 -0.16 7.00 -0.03
N THR A 22 1.09 6.55 0.10
CA THR A 22 2.28 7.39 -0.03
C THR A 22 2.44 7.91 -1.46
N ALA A 23 2.28 7.06 -2.47
CA ALA A 23 2.36 7.45 -3.88
C ALA A 23 1.24 8.45 -4.24
N TYR A 24 0.02 8.20 -3.77
CA TYR A 24 -1.11 9.09 -4.00
C TYR A 24 -0.91 10.44 -3.31
N ARG A 25 -0.43 10.47 -2.07
CA ARG A 25 -0.06 11.71 -1.37
C ARG A 25 0.90 12.57 -2.20
N ARG A 26 1.90 11.95 -2.85
CA ARG A 26 2.81 12.68 -3.76
C ARG A 26 2.09 13.26 -4.98
N GLN A 27 1.08 12.58 -5.53
CA GLN A 27 0.27 13.12 -6.63
C GLN A 27 -0.59 14.30 -6.16
N VAL A 28 -1.18 14.20 -4.96
CA VAL A 28 -1.92 15.31 -4.34
C VAL A 28 -1.02 16.53 -4.12
N GLU A 29 0.19 16.33 -3.62
CA GLU A 29 1.17 17.42 -3.42
C GLU A 29 1.52 18.14 -4.74
N LYS A 30 1.66 17.40 -5.84
CA LYS A 30 1.85 17.99 -7.19
C LYS A 30 0.65 18.79 -7.66
N LEU A 31 -0.56 18.29 -7.46
CA LEU A 31 -1.79 19.00 -7.82
C LEU A 31 -1.92 20.32 -7.05
N ILE A 32 -1.64 20.29 -5.74
CA ILE A 32 -1.63 21.49 -4.90
C ILE A 32 -0.60 22.51 -5.40
N HIS A 33 0.61 22.04 -5.75
CA HIS A 33 1.66 22.91 -6.33
C HIS A 33 1.19 23.58 -7.64
N ASN A 34 0.39 22.87 -8.43
CA ASN A 34 -0.22 23.36 -9.68
C ASN A 34 -1.52 24.16 -9.46
N ARG A 35 -1.79 24.64 -8.24
CA ARG A 35 -2.95 25.48 -7.88
C ARG A 35 -4.32 24.80 -7.97
N PHE A 36 -4.38 23.47 -7.96
CA PHE A 36 -5.62 22.76 -7.74
C PHE A 36 -5.96 22.77 -6.25
N ASN A 37 -7.02 23.50 -5.88
CA ASN A 37 -7.45 23.67 -4.49
C ASN A 37 -8.44 22.58 -4.01
N TYR A 38 -8.90 21.74 -4.93
CA TYR A 38 -9.84 20.65 -4.66
C TYR A 38 -9.55 19.48 -5.59
N ILE A 39 -9.86 18.26 -5.13
CA ILE A 39 -9.75 17.04 -5.93
C ILE A 39 -11.17 16.54 -6.19
N THR A 40 -11.63 16.67 -7.43
CA THR A 40 -12.86 16.04 -7.88
C THR A 40 -12.57 14.66 -8.48
N LYS A 41 -13.59 14.00 -9.04
CA LYS A 41 -13.42 12.76 -9.80
C LYS A 41 -12.49 12.93 -11.01
N ILE A 42 -12.44 14.13 -11.60
CA ILE A 42 -11.62 14.42 -12.79
C ILE A 42 -10.13 14.38 -12.42
N GLU A 43 -9.75 14.93 -11.27
CA GLU A 43 -8.35 14.92 -10.80
C GLU A 43 -8.02 13.61 -10.07
N PHE A 44 -8.99 13.00 -9.39
CA PHE A 44 -8.80 11.78 -8.61
C PHE A 44 -8.35 10.60 -9.48
N LEU A 45 -9.08 10.31 -10.57
CA LEU A 45 -8.83 9.09 -11.34
C LEU A 45 -7.43 9.07 -11.99
N PRO A 46 -6.93 10.14 -12.64
CA PRO A 46 -5.56 10.20 -13.15
C PRO A 46 -4.53 10.09 -12.03
N ALA A 47 -4.68 10.86 -10.94
CA ALA A 47 -3.74 10.83 -9.81
C ALA A 47 -3.69 9.45 -9.14
N PHE A 48 -4.84 8.79 -8.99
CA PHE A 48 -4.92 7.44 -8.46
C PHE A 48 -4.25 6.43 -9.41
N ARG A 49 -4.50 6.52 -10.71
CA ARG A 49 -3.88 5.64 -11.72
C ARG A 49 -2.35 5.77 -11.70
N ASP A 50 -1.84 6.99 -11.63
CA ASP A 50 -0.39 7.23 -11.58
C ASP A 50 0.22 6.72 -10.27
N ALA A 51 -0.48 6.94 -9.14
CA ALA A 51 -0.07 6.38 -7.86
C ALA A 51 -0.06 4.85 -7.88
N PHE A 52 -1.11 4.23 -8.43
CA PHE A 52 -1.26 2.79 -8.56
C PHE A 52 -0.12 2.18 -9.38
N ASN A 53 0.17 2.73 -10.55
CA ASN A 53 1.26 2.25 -11.40
C ASN A 53 2.64 2.41 -10.71
N ALA A 54 2.82 3.48 -9.92
CA ALA A 54 4.06 3.70 -9.18
C ALA A 54 4.22 2.79 -7.94
N SER A 55 3.11 2.38 -7.30
CA SER A 55 3.15 1.61 -6.06
C SER A 55 2.94 0.10 -6.25
N ILE A 56 2.07 -0.32 -7.18
CA ILE A 56 1.69 -1.72 -7.39
C ILE A 56 2.62 -2.33 -8.45
N THR A 57 3.89 -2.46 -8.05
CA THR A 57 4.93 -3.12 -8.85
C THR A 57 5.14 -4.54 -8.35
N GLU A 58 5.64 -5.43 -9.21
CA GLU A 58 5.97 -6.81 -8.83
C GLU A 58 6.86 -6.86 -7.57
N LYS A 59 7.89 -6.02 -7.52
CA LYS A 59 8.79 -5.90 -6.37
C LYS A 59 8.06 -5.54 -5.08
N ASN A 60 7.12 -4.61 -5.14
CA ASN A 60 6.36 -4.19 -3.95
C ASN A 60 5.34 -5.24 -3.53
N ILE A 61 4.72 -5.94 -4.50
CA ILE A 61 3.84 -7.08 -4.24
C ILE A 61 4.64 -8.20 -3.54
N GLN A 62 5.78 -8.62 -4.10
CA GLN A 62 6.62 -9.65 -3.49
C GLN A 62 7.06 -9.28 -2.07
N ARG A 63 7.46 -8.03 -1.85
CA ARG A 63 7.80 -7.53 -0.50
C ARG A 63 6.60 -7.58 0.46
N SER A 64 5.40 -7.27 -0.03
CA SER A 64 4.18 -7.32 0.77
C SER A 64 3.80 -8.75 1.14
N PHE A 65 3.96 -9.71 0.21
CA PHE A 65 3.77 -11.13 0.49
C PHE A 65 4.82 -11.69 1.46
N ARG A 66 6.07 -11.25 1.33
CA ARG A 66 7.12 -11.58 2.30
C ARG A 66 6.78 -11.03 3.68
N GLY A 67 6.38 -9.76 3.79
CA GLY A 67 6.01 -9.15 5.06
C GLY A 67 4.79 -9.82 5.74
N ALA A 68 3.92 -10.47 4.97
CA ALA A 68 2.81 -11.28 5.47
C ALA A 68 3.20 -12.74 5.78
N GLY A 69 4.49 -13.10 5.64
CA GLY A 69 5.01 -14.45 5.88
C GLY A 69 4.56 -15.49 4.86
N LEU A 70 4.11 -15.08 3.66
CA LEU A 70 3.51 -16.00 2.68
C LEU A 70 4.50 -16.44 1.59
N VAL A 71 5.36 -15.55 1.11
CA VAL A 71 6.31 -15.86 0.03
C VAL A 71 7.70 -15.25 0.30
N PRO A 72 8.72 -16.07 0.62
CA PRO A 72 8.58 -17.48 1.01
C PRO A 72 7.71 -17.61 2.28
N PHE A 73 7.17 -18.80 2.52
CA PHE A 73 6.40 -19.04 3.73
C PHE A 73 7.31 -18.98 4.96
N ASP A 74 7.04 -18.04 5.86
CA ASP A 74 7.84 -17.76 7.05
C ASP A 74 6.93 -17.26 8.18
N LEU A 75 6.71 -18.11 9.18
CA LEU A 75 5.87 -17.78 10.33
C LEU A 75 6.55 -16.83 11.31
N ASP A 76 7.89 -16.81 11.38
CA ASP A 76 8.63 -15.96 12.32
C ASP A 76 8.50 -14.48 11.91
N GLU A 77 8.45 -14.22 10.61
CA GLU A 77 8.17 -12.88 10.05
C GLU A 77 6.79 -12.32 10.49
N VAL A 78 5.83 -13.20 10.81
CA VAL A 78 4.50 -12.83 11.33
C VAL A 78 4.50 -12.78 12.85
N ILE A 79 5.06 -13.81 13.51
CA ILE A 79 5.07 -13.95 14.97
C ILE A 79 5.86 -12.82 15.63
N SER A 80 6.99 -12.40 15.04
CA SER A 80 7.81 -11.30 15.57
C SER A 80 7.09 -9.94 15.61
N LYS A 81 5.96 -9.79 14.90
CA LYS A 81 5.13 -8.57 14.88
C LYS A 81 3.97 -8.63 15.87
N LEU A 82 3.73 -9.76 16.51
CA LEU A 82 2.74 -9.92 17.57
C LEU A 82 3.41 -9.59 18.90
N ASP A 83 2.90 -8.60 19.64
CA ASP A 83 3.28 -8.37 21.04
C ASP A 83 2.77 -9.54 21.89
N VAL A 84 3.61 -10.55 22.07
CA VAL A 84 3.39 -11.70 22.97
C VAL A 84 4.51 -11.77 24.00
#